data_AF-A0A6N7V528-F1
#
_entry.id   AF-A0A6N7V528-F1
#
_cell.length_a   1.000
_cell.length_b   1.000
_cell.length_c   1.000
_cell.angle_alpha   90.00
_cell.angle_beta   90.00
_cell.angle_gamma   90.00
#
_symmetry.space_group_name_H-M   'P 1'
#
loop_
_entity.id
_entity.type
_entity.pdbx_description
1 polymer ?
#
loop_
_entity_poly.entity_id
_entity_poly.type
_entity_poly.pdbx_seq_one_letter_code
_entity_poly.pdbx_strand_id
1 'polypeptide(L)'
;MPNSNFSTLYRQIGEAIDNALGNPEPIYEVMINKKCKSLADKQLKVCQLIEMFSVGTIVLDEIQLIDFNTNRENSYEGLLGIVNKTKVALSVVGTDEAYKKLFTMLRNARRAGDFIDASAYTTDKDYFNMLVNMLLTWQWLDTPIQWSKELSDTLYECSGGIINMLIWLYKWIMLEYIDSKSKGKIEIIDKKFIVRVNNKHFKQLKGAIDIVNQARTEELEDERILTIAEEEKNKYQMPESNISNMVYE
;
A
#
# COMPACT_ATOMS: atom_id res chain seq x y z
N MET A 1 12.99 -4.26 27.06
CA MET A 1 14.30 -4.57 26.45
C MET A 1 14.17 -4.43 24.93
N PRO A 2 14.72 -3.37 24.29
CA PRO A 2 14.65 -3.22 22.83
C PRO A 2 16.01 -3.53 22.21
N ASN A 3 16.28 -4.81 21.94
CA ASN A 3 17.49 -5.26 21.22
C ASN A 3 17.18 -6.34 20.15
N SER A 4 15.93 -6.45 19.67
CA SER A 4 15.46 -7.65 18.94
C SER A 4 15.06 -7.46 17.46
N ASN A 5 14.86 -6.24 16.94
CA ASN A 5 14.29 -6.08 15.59
C ASN A 5 15.35 -6.08 14.48
N PHE A 6 16.46 -5.35 14.64
CA PHE A 6 17.49 -5.24 13.59
C PHE A 6 18.32 -6.50 13.38
N SER A 7 18.60 -7.25 14.45
CA SER A 7 19.22 -8.57 14.31
C SER A 7 18.33 -9.51 13.49
N THR A 8 17.01 -9.41 13.66
CA THR A 8 16.03 -10.18 12.90
C THR A 8 15.97 -9.71 11.44
N LEU A 9 16.00 -8.39 11.22
CA LEU A 9 16.04 -7.80 9.88
C LEU A 9 17.26 -8.25 9.08
N TYR A 10 18.46 -8.17 9.66
CA TYR A 10 19.68 -8.62 8.98
C TYR A 10 19.65 -10.13 8.69
N ARG A 11 19.08 -10.92 9.61
CA ARG A 11 18.85 -12.35 9.39
C ARG A 11 17.93 -12.58 8.18
N GLN A 12 16.82 -11.85 8.10
CA GLN A 12 15.85 -11.93 6.98
C GLN A 12 16.47 -11.53 5.63
N ILE A 13 17.42 -10.58 5.61
CA ILE A 13 18.19 -10.28 4.39
C ILE A 13 18.99 -11.51 3.94
N GLY A 14 19.63 -12.22 4.88
CA GLY A 14 20.32 -13.48 4.57
C GLY A 14 19.38 -14.56 4.03
N GLU A 15 18.21 -14.69 4.64
CA GLU A 15 17.14 -15.61 4.20
C GLU A 15 16.65 -15.27 2.79
N ALA A 16 16.44 -13.99 2.48
CA ALA A 16 16.05 -13.56 1.14
C ALA A 16 17.11 -13.91 0.07
N ILE A 17 18.40 -13.82 0.42
CA ILE A 17 19.51 -14.23 -0.45
C ILE A 17 19.50 -15.75 -0.65
N ASP A 18 19.34 -16.52 0.43
CA ASP A 18 19.25 -17.99 0.36
C ASP A 18 18.09 -18.43 -0.55
N ASN A 19 16.92 -17.81 -0.39
CA ASN A 19 15.74 -18.05 -1.22
C ASN A 19 15.99 -17.69 -2.70
N ALA A 20 16.62 -16.55 -2.97
CA ALA A 20 16.92 -16.12 -4.34
C ALA A 20 17.92 -17.05 -5.06
N LEU A 21 18.83 -17.68 -4.31
CA LEU A 21 19.79 -18.65 -4.85
C LEU A 21 19.24 -20.08 -4.89
N GLY A 22 18.04 -20.31 -4.36
CA GLY A 22 17.44 -21.64 -4.29
C GLY A 22 18.15 -22.58 -3.32
N ASN A 23 18.79 -22.04 -2.28
CA ASN A 23 19.45 -22.84 -1.26
C ASN A 23 18.40 -23.60 -0.43
N PRO A 24 18.40 -24.95 -0.42
CA PRO A 24 17.41 -25.72 0.34
C PRO A 24 17.64 -25.64 1.84
N GLU A 25 18.90 -25.42 2.26
CA GLU A 25 19.29 -25.18 3.64
C GLU A 25 19.88 -23.77 3.77
N PRO A 26 19.57 -23.03 4.85
CA PRO A 26 19.98 -21.64 5.00
C PRO A 26 21.50 -21.52 5.20
N ILE A 27 22.20 -20.87 4.27
CA ILE A 27 23.65 -20.63 4.31
C ILE A 27 23.93 -19.22 4.83
N TYR A 28 23.34 -18.21 4.19
CA TYR A 28 23.61 -16.80 4.44
C TYR A 28 22.85 -16.28 5.65
N GLU A 29 21.63 -16.75 5.86
CA GLU A 29 20.87 -16.52 7.09
C GLU A 29 21.68 -17.02 8.31
N VAL A 30 22.16 -18.26 8.25
CA VAL A 30 22.96 -18.88 9.33
C VAL A 30 24.29 -18.16 9.51
N MET A 31 24.93 -17.74 8.41
CA MET A 31 26.17 -16.96 8.47
C MET A 31 25.98 -15.66 9.24
N ILE A 32 24.89 -14.93 8.99
CA ILE A 32 24.58 -13.69 9.71
C ILE A 32 24.18 -14.00 11.15
N ASN A 33 23.33 -15.00 11.38
CA ASN A 33 22.73 -15.18 12.69
C ASN A 33 23.65 -15.88 13.70
N LYS A 34 24.40 -16.91 13.27
CA LYS A 34 25.22 -17.74 14.17
C LYS A 34 26.70 -17.36 14.19
N LYS A 35 27.24 -16.80 13.10
CA LYS A 35 28.69 -16.49 13.01
C LYS A 35 29.04 -15.04 13.38
N CYS A 36 28.06 -14.14 13.43
CA CYS A 36 28.25 -12.74 13.85
C CYS A 36 27.75 -12.54 15.28
N LYS A 37 28.59 -11.97 16.16
CA LYS A 37 28.30 -11.81 17.59
C LYS A 37 27.60 -10.49 17.91
N SER A 38 28.02 -9.40 17.27
CA SER A 38 27.45 -8.07 17.46
C SER A 38 26.52 -7.68 16.30
N LEU A 39 25.71 -6.64 16.52
CA LEU A 39 24.87 -6.09 15.46
C LEU A 39 25.71 -5.45 14.34
N ALA A 40 26.80 -4.78 14.70
CA ALA A 40 27.76 -4.24 13.75
C ALA A 40 28.38 -5.34 12.86
N ASP A 41 28.75 -6.49 13.43
CA ASP A 41 29.25 -7.63 12.65
C ASP A 41 28.22 -8.15 11.66
N LYS A 42 26.94 -8.20 12.06
CA LYS A 42 25.82 -8.60 11.19
C LYS A 42 25.63 -7.61 10.05
N GLN A 43 25.65 -6.31 10.33
CA GLN A 43 25.55 -5.27 9.32
C GLN A 43 26.72 -5.32 8.31
N LEU A 44 27.94 -5.50 8.80
CA LEU A 44 29.12 -5.68 7.95
C LEU A 44 29.00 -6.91 7.06
N LYS A 45 28.50 -8.01 7.62
CA LYS A 45 28.27 -9.23 6.86
C LYS A 45 27.22 -9.01 5.77
N VAL A 46 26.10 -8.36 6.09
CA VAL A 46 25.08 -7.97 5.11
C VAL A 46 25.69 -7.14 3.97
N CYS A 47 26.53 -6.16 4.28
CA CYS A 47 27.21 -5.35 3.26
C CYS A 47 28.08 -6.21 2.33
N GLN A 48 28.86 -7.15 2.89
CA GLN A 48 29.67 -8.07 2.08
C GLN A 48 28.82 -8.95 1.17
N LEU A 49 27.66 -9.41 1.63
CA LEU A 49 26.77 -10.22 0.81
C LEU A 49 26.11 -9.40 -0.29
N ILE A 50 25.70 -8.16 -0.01
CA ILE A 50 25.17 -7.22 -1.00
C ILE A 50 26.19 -7.01 -2.14
N GLU A 51 27.46 -6.74 -1.79
CA GLU A 51 28.53 -6.55 -2.76
C GLU A 51 28.84 -7.84 -3.53
N MET A 52 28.94 -8.97 -2.83
CA MET A 52 29.25 -10.28 -3.43
C MET A 52 28.19 -10.72 -4.44
N PHE A 53 26.91 -10.47 -4.15
CA PHE A 53 25.80 -10.84 -5.03
C PHE A 53 25.32 -9.72 -5.94
N SER A 54 25.97 -8.56 -5.90
CA SER A 54 25.56 -7.38 -6.67
C SER A 54 24.07 -7.05 -6.47
N VAL A 55 23.61 -7.09 -5.22
CA VAL A 55 22.21 -6.78 -4.89
C VAL A 55 21.92 -5.33 -5.25
N GLY A 56 20.98 -5.11 -6.16
CA GLY A 56 20.65 -3.77 -6.67
C GLY A 56 19.68 -2.99 -5.77
N THR A 57 18.74 -3.68 -5.13
CA THR A 57 17.73 -3.04 -4.26
C THR A 57 17.37 -3.93 -3.08
N ILE A 58 17.01 -3.30 -1.96
CA ILE A 58 16.40 -3.92 -0.79
C ILE A 58 15.03 -3.29 -0.61
N VAL A 59 13.98 -4.12 -0.64
CA VAL A 59 12.60 -3.68 -0.39
C VAL A 59 12.20 -4.08 1.03
N LEU A 60 11.80 -3.10 1.84
CA LEU A 60 11.31 -3.30 3.19
C LEU A 60 9.82 -3.00 3.24
N ASP A 61 9.01 -4.01 3.49
CA ASP A 61 7.58 -3.87 3.71
C ASP A 61 7.26 -3.58 5.19
N GLU A 62 6.12 -2.96 5.44
CA GLU A 62 5.62 -2.58 6.77
C GLU A 62 6.62 -1.77 7.61
N ILE A 63 7.25 -0.76 6.98
CA ILE A 63 8.32 0.04 7.60
C ILE A 63 7.90 0.71 8.91
N GLN A 64 6.59 0.93 9.15
CA GLN A 64 6.07 1.46 10.41
C GLN A 64 6.39 0.58 11.63
N LEU A 65 6.74 -0.70 11.44
CA LEU A 65 7.13 -1.62 12.51
C LEU A 65 8.57 -1.40 13.00
N ILE A 66 9.36 -0.59 12.28
CA ILE A 66 10.71 -0.21 12.68
C ILE A 66 10.65 0.95 13.69
N ASP A 67 11.54 0.91 14.69
CA ASP A 67 11.70 2.03 15.62
C ASP A 67 12.48 3.18 14.96
N PHE A 68 11.82 4.34 14.86
CA PHE A 68 12.39 5.58 14.31
C PHE A 68 12.91 6.54 15.38
N ASN A 69 12.65 6.28 16.67
CA ASN A 69 12.85 7.26 17.74
C ASN A 69 14.20 7.15 18.46
N THR A 70 15.05 6.17 18.11
CA THR A 70 16.34 5.94 18.80
C THR A 70 17.55 6.19 17.89
N ASN A 71 18.49 7.04 18.32
CA ASN A 71 19.74 7.36 17.60
C ASN A 71 20.83 6.24 17.70
N ARG A 72 20.44 4.98 17.84
CA ARG A 72 21.39 3.84 17.97
C ARG A 72 21.43 3.02 16.68
N GLU A 73 22.46 2.18 16.52
CA GLU A 73 22.60 1.18 15.44
C GLU A 73 21.35 0.27 15.25
N ASN A 74 20.44 0.26 16.21
CA ASN A 74 19.14 -0.41 16.20
C ASN A 74 18.01 0.43 15.54
N SER A 75 18.33 1.40 14.68
CA SER A 75 17.34 2.28 14.06
C SER A 75 17.56 2.42 12.55
N TYR A 76 16.67 3.17 11.90
CA TYR A 76 16.75 3.52 10.47
C TYR A 76 18.15 3.96 10.00
N GLU A 77 18.95 4.57 10.88
CA GLU A 77 20.35 4.94 10.58
C GLU A 77 21.25 3.73 10.27
N GLY A 78 21.00 2.56 10.85
CA GLY A 78 21.69 1.32 10.51
C GLY A 78 21.44 0.89 9.06
N LEU A 79 20.22 1.08 8.55
CA LEU A 79 19.89 0.85 7.13
C LEU A 79 20.59 1.85 6.22
N LEU A 80 20.57 3.13 6.60
CA LEU A 80 21.32 4.16 5.87
C LEU A 80 22.82 3.87 5.84
N GLY A 81 23.38 3.26 6.89
CA GLY A 81 24.76 2.78 6.90
C GLY A 81 25.05 1.76 5.80
N ILE A 82 24.14 0.81 5.58
CA ILE A 82 24.24 -0.19 4.50
C ILE A 82 24.19 0.49 3.13
N VAL A 83 23.21 1.36 2.92
CA VAL A 83 23.04 2.13 1.66
C VAL A 83 24.28 2.98 1.37
N ASN A 84 24.78 3.70 2.36
CA ASN A 84 25.94 4.57 2.18
C ASN A 84 27.20 3.80 1.79
N LYS A 85 27.39 2.60 2.35
CA LYS A 85 28.55 1.76 2.11
C LYS A 85 28.48 1.03 0.77
N THR A 86 27.34 0.40 0.49
CA THR A 86 27.18 -0.51 -0.66
C THR A 86 26.57 0.16 -1.90
N LYS A 87 25.98 1.34 -1.73
CA LYS A 87 25.19 2.04 -2.76
C LYS A 87 23.95 1.27 -3.25
N VAL A 88 23.53 0.24 -2.51
CA VAL A 88 22.26 -0.46 -2.78
C VAL A 88 21.08 0.51 -2.68
N ALA A 89 20.11 0.39 -3.57
CA ALA A 89 18.86 1.13 -3.45
C ALA A 89 18.04 0.58 -2.26
N LEU A 90 17.41 1.47 -1.48
CA LEU A 90 16.51 1.09 -0.40
C LEU A 90 15.11 1.58 -0.76
N SER A 91 14.19 0.64 -0.96
CA SER A 91 12.76 0.90 -1.16
C SER A 91 12.02 0.55 0.12
N VAL A 92 11.20 1.47 0.61
CA VAL A 92 10.38 1.25 1.80
C VAL A 92 8.92 1.29 1.41
N VAL A 93 8.15 0.33 1.90
CA VAL A 93 6.71 0.21 1.72
C VAL A 93 6.08 0.25 3.11
N GLY A 94 4.98 0.98 3.24
CA GLY A 94 4.29 1.12 4.51
C GLY A 94 3.12 2.08 4.41
N THR A 95 2.47 2.29 5.55
CA THR A 95 1.27 3.15 5.65
C THR A 95 1.62 4.64 5.71
N ASP A 96 0.62 5.50 5.59
CA ASP A 96 0.76 6.96 5.77
C ASP A 96 1.32 7.34 7.15
N GLU A 97 1.08 6.52 8.16
CA GLU A 97 1.69 6.69 9.48
C GLU A 97 3.21 6.51 9.41
N ALA A 98 3.67 5.51 8.64
CA ALA A 98 5.08 5.27 8.38
C ALA A 98 5.70 6.46 7.65
N TYR A 99 5.01 7.00 6.64
CA TYR A 99 5.42 8.21 5.94
C TYR A 99 5.60 9.39 6.91
N LYS A 100 4.58 9.71 7.73
CA LYS A 100 4.68 10.81 8.70
C LYS A 100 5.86 10.65 9.67
N LYS A 101 6.14 9.43 10.12
CA LYS A 101 7.29 9.11 11.01
C LYS A 101 8.65 9.23 10.30
N LEU A 102 8.74 8.82 9.04
CA LEU A 102 9.96 8.92 8.24
C LEU A 102 10.30 10.37 7.89
N PHE A 103 9.31 11.17 7.50
CA PHE A 103 9.50 12.53 6.96
C PHE A 103 9.51 13.64 8.02
N THR A 104 9.11 13.37 9.26
CA THR A 104 9.27 14.33 10.38
C THR A 104 10.74 14.65 10.68
N MET A 105 11.68 13.76 10.32
CA MET A 105 13.10 14.07 10.36
C MET A 105 13.58 14.61 9.00
N LEU A 106 13.82 15.93 8.90
CA LEU A 106 14.34 16.63 7.71
C LEU A 106 15.59 15.99 7.06
N ARG A 107 16.34 15.18 7.81
CA ARG A 107 17.50 14.43 7.31
C ARG A 107 17.11 13.18 6.51
N ASN A 108 16.01 12.53 6.88
CA ASN A 108 15.46 11.35 6.20
C ASN A 108 14.65 11.79 4.98
N ALA A 109 13.85 12.85 5.11
CA ALA A 109 13.08 13.44 4.00
C ALA A 109 13.94 13.81 2.80
N ARG A 110 15.16 14.34 3.01
CA ARG A 110 16.12 14.68 1.93
C ARG A 110 16.77 13.48 1.25
N ARG A 111 16.67 12.29 1.85
CA ARG A 111 17.25 11.04 1.33
C ARG A 111 16.18 10.07 0.84
N ALA A 112 14.92 10.37 1.11
CA ALA A 112 13.81 9.68 0.50
C ALA A 112 13.77 10.04 -0.99
N GLY A 113 13.62 9.02 -1.84
CA GLY A 113 13.37 9.22 -3.26
C GLY A 113 11.93 9.67 -3.50
N ASP A 114 11.50 9.59 -4.76
CA ASP A 114 10.13 9.94 -5.14
C ASP A 114 9.12 9.08 -4.38
N PHE A 115 8.08 9.73 -3.87
CA PHE A 115 6.93 9.06 -3.28
C PHE A 115 6.09 8.44 -4.39
N ILE A 116 5.75 7.16 -4.20
CA ILE A 116 4.85 6.44 -5.09
C ILE A 116 3.59 6.13 -4.30
N ASP A 117 2.46 6.71 -4.71
CA ASP A 117 1.16 6.35 -4.15
C ASP A 117 0.76 4.95 -4.64
N ALA A 118 1.03 3.96 -3.79
CA ALA A 118 0.68 2.57 -4.05
C ALA A 118 -0.83 2.31 -3.97
N SER A 119 -1.64 3.27 -3.51
CA SER A 119 -3.10 3.17 -3.44
C SER A 119 -3.80 3.77 -4.66
N ALA A 120 -3.09 4.52 -5.50
CA ALA A 120 -3.64 5.19 -6.69
C ALA A 120 -4.41 4.25 -7.62
N TYR A 121 -4.00 2.98 -7.73
CA TYR A 121 -4.70 2.00 -8.58
C TYR A 121 -6.16 1.75 -8.12
N THR A 122 -6.47 1.99 -6.83
CA THR A 122 -7.82 1.75 -6.27
C THR A 122 -8.84 2.76 -6.78
N THR A 123 -8.38 3.86 -7.39
CA THR A 123 -9.23 4.88 -8.00
C THR A 123 -9.36 4.74 -9.51
N ASP A 124 -8.47 3.97 -10.14
CA ASP A 124 -8.52 3.68 -11.58
C ASP A 124 -9.67 2.70 -11.89
N LYS A 125 -10.77 3.26 -12.40
CA LYS A 125 -11.97 2.51 -12.78
C LYS A 125 -11.75 1.61 -13.99
N ASP A 126 -10.92 2.00 -14.94
CA ASP A 126 -10.69 1.22 -16.15
C ASP A 126 -9.84 -0.01 -15.83
N TYR A 127 -8.80 0.18 -15.01
CA TYR A 127 -8.03 -0.92 -14.44
C TYR A 127 -8.91 -1.85 -13.60
N PHE A 128 -9.76 -1.30 -12.73
CA PHE A 128 -10.69 -2.12 -11.95
C PHE A 128 -11.65 -2.91 -12.84
N ASN A 129 -12.22 -2.29 -13.88
CA ASN A 129 -13.09 -2.96 -14.84
C ASN A 129 -12.37 -4.09 -15.58
N MET A 130 -11.09 -3.90 -15.92
CA MET A 130 -10.24 -4.96 -16.47
C MET A 130 -10.10 -6.13 -15.49
N LEU A 131 -9.84 -5.86 -14.22
CA LEU A 131 -9.75 -6.89 -13.17
C LEU A 131 -11.06 -7.68 -13.00
N VAL A 132 -12.21 -6.99 -13.01
CA VAL A 132 -13.52 -7.65 -12.94
C VAL A 132 -13.73 -8.56 -14.16
N ASN A 133 -13.40 -8.11 -15.37
CA ASN A 133 -13.46 -8.94 -16.57
C ASN A 133 -12.58 -10.19 -16.47
N MET A 134 -11.37 -10.05 -15.93
CA MET A 134 -10.49 -11.20 -15.69
C MET A 134 -11.09 -12.17 -14.68
N LEU A 135 -11.64 -11.68 -13.57
CA LEU A 135 -12.26 -12.53 -12.54
C LEU A 135 -13.43 -13.34 -13.07
N LEU A 136 -14.23 -12.77 -13.97
CA LEU A 136 -15.36 -13.44 -14.61
C LEU A 136 -14.95 -14.64 -15.47
N THR A 137 -13.66 -14.85 -15.75
CA THR A 137 -13.21 -16.11 -16.38
C THR A 137 -13.32 -17.32 -15.43
N TRP A 138 -13.36 -17.09 -14.12
CA TRP A 138 -13.48 -18.14 -13.10
C TRP A 138 -14.83 -18.07 -12.39
N GLN A 139 -15.82 -18.82 -12.86
CA GLN A 139 -17.17 -18.84 -12.29
C GLN A 139 -17.59 -20.26 -11.93
N TRP A 140 -18.22 -20.41 -10.76
CA TRP A 140 -18.86 -21.67 -10.33
C TRP A 140 -20.38 -21.56 -10.36
N LEU A 141 -20.90 -20.82 -11.35
CA LEU A 141 -22.32 -20.62 -11.59
C LEU A 141 -22.81 -21.60 -12.67
N ASP A 142 -24.09 -22.01 -12.59
CA ASP A 142 -24.68 -22.85 -13.64
C ASP A 142 -24.81 -22.09 -14.98
N THR A 143 -25.13 -20.80 -14.88
CA THR A 143 -25.17 -19.88 -16.01
C THR A 143 -24.13 -18.79 -15.75
N PRO A 144 -23.05 -18.71 -16.56
CA PRO A 144 -22.05 -17.68 -16.40
C PRO A 144 -22.65 -16.27 -16.53
N ILE A 145 -22.37 -15.41 -15.56
CA ILE A 145 -22.68 -13.99 -15.64
C ILE A 145 -21.69 -13.28 -16.56
N GLN A 146 -22.19 -12.33 -17.32
CA GLN A 146 -21.37 -11.45 -18.15
C GLN A 146 -21.06 -10.17 -17.40
N TRP A 147 -20.01 -9.47 -17.84
CA TRP A 147 -19.70 -8.16 -17.32
C TRP A 147 -20.88 -7.21 -17.55
N SER A 148 -21.20 -6.42 -16.53
CA SER A 148 -22.11 -5.29 -16.65
C SER A 148 -21.60 -4.15 -15.78
N LYS A 149 -21.96 -2.92 -16.14
CA LYS A 149 -21.61 -1.75 -15.34
C LYS A 149 -22.11 -1.86 -13.91
N GLU A 150 -23.36 -2.31 -13.72
CA GLU A 150 -23.96 -2.48 -12.40
C GLU A 150 -23.20 -3.51 -11.53
N LEU A 151 -22.75 -4.62 -12.13
CA LEU A 151 -21.94 -5.62 -11.44
C LEU A 151 -20.61 -5.03 -11.00
N SER A 152 -19.90 -4.37 -11.93
CA SER A 152 -18.59 -3.78 -11.65
C SER A 152 -18.68 -2.68 -10.59
N ASP A 153 -19.65 -1.79 -10.69
CA ASP A 153 -19.89 -0.72 -9.72
C ASP A 153 -20.22 -1.28 -8.34
N THR A 154 -21.04 -2.34 -8.26
CA THR A 154 -21.37 -2.99 -6.98
C THR A 154 -20.13 -3.65 -6.35
N LEU A 155 -19.33 -4.37 -7.13
CA LEU A 155 -18.09 -4.99 -6.66
C LEU A 155 -17.09 -3.93 -6.19
N TYR A 156 -17.02 -2.81 -6.89
CA TYR A 156 -16.20 -1.68 -6.52
C TYR A 156 -16.62 -1.05 -5.20
N GLU A 157 -17.91 -0.71 -5.05
CA GLU A 157 -18.48 -0.15 -3.82
C GLU A 157 -18.17 -1.06 -2.61
N CYS A 158 -18.30 -2.38 -2.79
CA CYS A 158 -18.07 -3.33 -1.71
C CYS A 158 -16.58 -3.58 -1.39
N SER A 159 -15.67 -3.42 -2.36
CA SER A 159 -14.24 -3.69 -2.20
C SER A 159 -13.38 -2.45 -1.98
N GLY A 160 -13.91 -1.25 -2.23
CA GLY A 160 -13.15 0.00 -2.22
C GLY A 160 -12.10 0.09 -3.34
N GLY A 161 -12.20 -0.75 -4.38
CA GLY A 161 -11.17 -0.84 -5.43
C GLY A 161 -9.94 -1.66 -5.05
N ILE A 162 -9.86 -2.17 -3.81
CA ILE A 162 -8.71 -2.94 -3.31
C ILE A 162 -8.75 -4.36 -3.89
N ILE A 163 -7.68 -4.77 -4.60
CA ILE A 163 -7.63 -6.05 -5.32
C ILE A 163 -7.89 -7.23 -4.38
N ASN A 164 -7.24 -7.26 -3.22
CA ASN A 164 -7.41 -8.35 -2.26
C ASN A 164 -8.87 -8.46 -1.77
N MET A 165 -9.53 -7.33 -1.49
CA MET A 165 -10.93 -7.31 -1.08
C MET A 165 -11.86 -7.77 -2.20
N LEU A 166 -11.59 -7.33 -3.43
CA LEU A 166 -12.32 -7.78 -4.62
C LEU A 166 -12.23 -9.31 -4.79
N ILE A 167 -11.03 -9.89 -4.74
CA ILE A 167 -10.81 -11.33 -4.88
C ILE A 167 -11.52 -12.10 -3.76
N TRP A 168 -11.41 -11.65 -2.52
CA TRP A 168 -12.08 -12.29 -1.39
C TRP A 168 -13.60 -12.22 -1.50
N LEU A 169 -14.15 -11.07 -1.86
CA LEU A 169 -15.59 -10.89 -2.04
C LEU A 169 -16.08 -11.81 -3.15
N TYR A 170 -15.39 -11.83 -4.29
CA TYR A 170 -15.71 -12.69 -5.42
C TYR A 170 -15.71 -14.17 -5.05
N LYS A 171 -14.70 -14.63 -4.30
CA LYS A 171 -14.66 -16.00 -3.76
C LYS A 171 -15.88 -16.31 -2.89
N TRP A 172 -16.27 -15.39 -2.00
CA TRP A 172 -17.43 -15.57 -1.14
C TRP A 172 -18.76 -15.56 -1.90
N ILE A 173 -18.89 -14.74 -2.96
CA ILE A 173 -20.06 -14.76 -3.86
C ILE A 173 -20.26 -16.17 -4.43
N MET A 174 -19.18 -16.78 -4.93
CA MET A 174 -19.23 -18.13 -5.50
C MET A 174 -19.57 -19.20 -4.44
N LEU A 175 -18.96 -19.13 -3.26
CA LEU A 175 -19.23 -20.07 -2.17
C LEU A 175 -20.68 -19.99 -1.66
N GLU A 176 -21.21 -18.78 -1.48
CA GLU A 176 -22.60 -18.58 -1.03
C GLU A 176 -23.61 -19.02 -2.09
N TYR A 177 -23.29 -18.86 -3.37
CA TYR A 177 -24.11 -19.40 -4.46
C TYR A 177 -24.19 -20.93 -4.39
N ILE A 178 -23.04 -21.61 -4.27
CA ILE A 178 -22.98 -23.08 -4.16
C ILE A 178 -23.72 -23.57 -2.90
N ASP A 179 -23.51 -22.93 -1.75
CA ASP A 179 -24.18 -23.28 -0.50
C ASP A 179 -25.70 -23.11 -0.61
N SER A 180 -26.17 -22.01 -1.18
CA SER A 180 -27.59 -21.75 -1.41
C SER A 180 -28.21 -22.79 -2.34
N LYS A 181 -27.51 -23.13 -3.44
CA LYS A 181 -27.92 -24.17 -4.38
C LYS A 181 -28.02 -25.55 -3.70
N SER A 182 -27.08 -25.91 -2.85
CA SER A 182 -27.11 -27.18 -2.10
C SER A 182 -28.34 -27.32 -1.19
N LYS A 183 -28.93 -26.19 -0.78
CA LYS A 183 -30.14 -26.08 0.04
C LYS A 183 -31.42 -25.91 -0.80
N GLY A 184 -31.34 -26.04 -2.12
CA GLY A 184 -32.47 -25.89 -3.03
C GLY A 184 -32.91 -24.44 -3.26
N LYS A 185 -32.08 -23.45 -2.92
CA LYS A 185 -32.36 -22.03 -3.16
C LYS A 185 -31.71 -21.57 -4.47
N ILE A 186 -32.50 -20.89 -5.29
CA ILE A 186 -32.03 -20.25 -6.52
C ILE A 186 -31.69 -18.79 -6.17
N GLU A 187 -30.40 -18.45 -6.16
CA GLU A 187 -29.92 -17.08 -5.98
C GLU A 187 -29.51 -16.49 -7.33
N ILE A 188 -29.84 -15.21 -7.53
CA ILE A 188 -29.38 -14.42 -8.67
C ILE A 188 -28.26 -13.52 -8.15
N ILE A 189 -27.13 -13.49 -8.87
CA ILE A 189 -25.99 -12.64 -8.50
C ILE A 189 -26.28 -11.20 -8.93
N ASP A 190 -27.15 -10.54 -8.16
CA ASP A 190 -27.51 -9.12 -8.31
C ASP A 190 -26.85 -8.26 -7.23
N LYS A 191 -27.10 -6.93 -7.29
CA LYS A 191 -26.60 -5.99 -6.28
C LYS A 191 -26.98 -6.40 -4.86
N LYS A 192 -28.21 -6.88 -4.64
CA LYS A 192 -28.70 -7.28 -3.32
C LYS A 192 -27.96 -8.50 -2.78
N PHE A 193 -27.69 -9.50 -3.61
CA PHE A 193 -26.92 -10.68 -3.24
C PHE A 193 -25.49 -10.29 -2.87
N ILE A 194 -24.80 -9.54 -3.73
CA ILE A 194 -23.40 -9.14 -3.50
C ILE A 194 -23.26 -8.35 -2.19
N VAL A 195 -24.13 -7.36 -1.97
CA VAL A 195 -24.13 -6.56 -0.74
C VAL A 195 -24.43 -7.43 0.50
N ARG A 196 -25.32 -8.42 0.38
CA ARG A 196 -25.62 -9.39 1.46
C ARG A 196 -24.38 -10.22 1.82
N VAL A 197 -23.69 -10.75 0.81
CA VAL A 197 -22.45 -11.53 0.98
C VAL A 197 -21.37 -10.65 1.62
N ASN A 198 -21.20 -9.41 1.14
CA ASN A 198 -20.27 -8.45 1.71
C ASN A 198 -20.56 -8.19 3.20
N ASN A 199 -21.82 -7.87 3.54
CA ASN A 199 -22.23 -7.62 4.92
C ASN A 199 -22.08 -8.83 5.84
N LYS A 200 -22.24 -10.05 5.32
CA LYS A 200 -22.11 -11.29 6.08
C LYS A 200 -20.66 -11.59 6.44
N HIS A 201 -19.74 -11.44 5.47
CA HIS A 201 -18.35 -11.92 5.61
C HIS A 201 -17.34 -10.81 5.97
N PHE A 202 -17.65 -9.55 5.70
CA PHE A 202 -16.75 -8.42 5.91
C PHE A 202 -17.19 -7.49 7.06
N LYS A 203 -18.15 -7.93 7.89
CA LYS A 203 -18.74 -7.10 8.97
C LYS A 203 -17.70 -6.44 9.90
N GLN A 204 -16.58 -7.10 10.16
CA GLN A 204 -15.49 -6.58 11.01
C GLN A 204 -14.53 -5.65 10.23
N LEU A 205 -14.40 -5.85 8.92
CA LEU A 205 -13.56 -5.04 8.03
C LEU A 205 -14.29 -3.79 7.51
N LYS A 206 -15.63 -3.76 7.66
CA LYS A 206 -16.50 -2.70 7.17
C LYS A 206 -16.10 -1.32 7.71
N GLY A 207 -15.72 -1.22 8.99
CA GLY A 207 -15.24 0.04 9.56
C GLY A 207 -13.97 0.58 8.87
N ALA A 208 -13.04 -0.28 8.47
CA ALA A 208 -11.83 0.15 7.75
C ALA A 208 -12.13 0.52 6.29
N ILE A 209 -13.00 -0.23 5.61
CA ILE A 209 -13.43 0.05 4.24
C ILE A 209 -14.26 1.34 4.17
N ASP A 210 -15.16 1.54 5.13
CA ASP A 210 -15.98 2.75 5.24
C ASP A 210 -15.10 3.99 5.52
N ILE A 211 -14.05 3.87 6.34
CA ILE A 211 -13.06 4.95 6.56
C ILE A 211 -12.30 5.28 5.27
N VAL A 212 -11.83 4.27 4.53
CA VAL A 212 -11.14 4.49 3.25
C VAL A 212 -12.07 5.15 2.23
N ASN A 213 -13.32 4.68 2.14
CA ASN A 213 -14.34 5.26 1.26
C ASN A 213 -14.72 6.69 1.69
N GLN A 214 -14.78 6.97 2.99
CA GLN A 214 -15.12 8.28 3.52
C GLN A 214 -13.98 9.30 3.30
N ALA A 215 -12.75 8.95 3.68
CA ALA A 215 -11.58 9.79 3.42
C ALA A 215 -11.44 10.13 1.93
N ARG A 216 -11.71 9.14 1.08
CA ARG A 216 -11.75 9.32 -0.37
C ARG A 216 -12.89 10.23 -0.84
N THR A 217 -14.05 10.19 -0.19
CA THR A 217 -15.18 11.08 -0.52
C THR A 217 -14.83 12.51 -0.15
N GLU A 218 -14.19 12.71 1.00
CA GLU A 218 -13.71 14.01 1.47
C GLU A 218 -12.64 14.59 0.53
N GLU A 219 -11.66 13.78 0.08
CA GLU A 219 -10.66 14.20 -0.92
C GLU A 219 -11.28 14.61 -2.27
N LEU A 220 -12.26 13.85 -2.78
CA LEU A 220 -12.97 14.17 -4.02
C LEU A 220 -13.84 15.44 -3.89
N GLU A 221 -14.36 15.72 -2.70
CA GLU A 221 -15.07 16.98 -2.43
C GLU A 221 -14.10 18.16 -2.37
N ASP A 222 -12.93 18.00 -1.75
CA ASP A 222 -11.89 19.02 -1.69
C ASP A 222 -11.36 19.38 -3.09
N GLU A 223 -11.10 18.38 -3.95
CA GLU A 223 -10.70 18.59 -5.35
C GLU A 223 -11.77 19.33 -6.16
N ARG A 224 -13.06 19.01 -5.95
CA ARG A 224 -14.18 19.73 -6.59
C ARG A 224 -14.24 21.19 -6.14
N ILE A 225 -14.06 21.46 -4.85
CA ILE A 225 -14.08 22.82 -4.30
C ILE A 225 -12.92 23.64 -4.87
N LEU A 226 -11.72 23.05 -4.96
CA LEU A 226 -10.54 23.69 -5.55
C LEU A 226 -10.76 24.02 -7.04
N THR A 227 -11.33 23.10 -7.81
CA THR A 227 -11.64 23.30 -9.22
C THR A 227 -12.64 24.45 -9.43
N ILE A 228 -13.70 24.49 -8.61
CA ILE A 228 -14.69 25.58 -8.66
C ILE A 228 -14.03 26.93 -8.31
N ALA A 229 -13.17 26.96 -7.29
CA ALA A 229 -12.45 28.17 -6.88
C ALA A 229 -11.51 28.69 -7.99
N GLU A 230 -10.86 27.80 -8.74
CA GLU A 230 -10.03 28.16 -9.89
C GLU A 230 -10.86 28.71 -11.06
N GLU A 231 -12.04 28.14 -11.32
CA GLU A 231 -12.96 28.65 -12.34
C GLU A 231 -13.53 30.03 -11.99
N GLU A 232 -13.81 30.31 -10.72
CA GLU A 232 -14.27 31.63 -10.26
C GLU A 232 -13.17 32.69 -10.27
N LYS A 233 -11.93 32.31 -9.97
CA LYS A 233 -10.77 33.22 -10.03
C LYS A 233 -10.55 33.79 -11.43
N ASN A 234 -10.86 33.02 -12.48
CA ASN A 234 -10.79 33.46 -13.87
C ASN A 234 -11.90 34.42 -14.30
N LYS A 235 -12.94 34.65 -13.47
CA LYS A 235 -14.03 35.60 -13.73
C LYS A 235 -13.89 36.91 -12.95
N TYR A 236 -12.94 37.01 -12.03
CA TYR A 236 -12.77 38.20 -11.18
C TYR A 236 -11.92 39.26 -11.90
N GLN A 237 -12.55 40.34 -12.38
CA GLN A 237 -11.84 41.55 -12.82
C GLN A 237 -11.72 42.53 -11.65
N MET A 238 -10.48 42.89 -11.30
CA MET A 238 -10.19 43.94 -10.33
C MET A 238 -10.77 45.28 -10.83
N PRO A 239 -11.57 46.01 -10.03
CA PRO A 239 -12.01 47.35 -10.40
C PRO A 239 -10.80 48.31 -10.43
N GLU A 240 -10.68 49.10 -11.50
CA GLU A 240 -9.62 50.10 -11.64
C GLU A 240 -9.75 51.17 -10.55
N SER A 241 -8.74 51.28 -9.69
CA SER A 241 -8.66 52.32 -8.67
C SER A 241 -7.98 53.58 -9.23
N ASN A 242 -8.68 54.71 -9.17
CA ASN A 242 -8.16 56.02 -9.58
C ASN A 242 -7.17 56.58 -8.54
N ILE A 243 -5.88 56.27 -8.69
CA ILE A 243 -4.79 56.74 -7.82
C ILE A 243 -4.36 58.17 -8.21
N SER A 244 -5.30 59.12 -8.28
CA SER A 244 -5.01 60.54 -8.60
C SER A 244 -5.17 61.50 -7.41
N ASN A 245 -5.71 61.06 -6.27
CA ASN A 245 -6.14 62.00 -5.21
C ASN A 245 -5.46 61.79 -3.84
N MET A 246 -4.20 61.35 -3.80
CA MET A 246 -3.42 61.38 -2.56
C MET A 246 -2.26 62.38 -2.67
N VAL A 247 -2.60 63.67 -2.64
CA VAL A 247 -1.66 64.72 -2.26
C VAL A 247 -1.59 64.70 -0.74
N TYR A 248 -0.40 64.44 -0.20
CA TYR A 248 -0.12 64.54 1.23
C TYR A 248 -0.09 66.02 1.63
N GLU A 249 -0.97 66.43 2.55
CA GLU A 249 -0.73 67.56 3.46
C GLU A 249 -0.10 67.04 4.76
#